data_AF-A0A7W1HMW6-F1
#
_entry.id   AF-A0A7W1HMW6-F1
#
_cell.length_a   1.000
_cell.length_b   1.000
_cell.length_c   1.000
_cell.angle_alpha   90.00
_cell.angle_beta   90.00
_cell.angle_gamma   90.00
#
_symmetry.space_group_name_H-M   'P 1'
#
loop_
_entity.id
_entity.type
_entity.pdbx_description
1 polymer ?
#
loop_
_entity_poly.entity_id
_entity_poly.type
_entity_poly.pdbx_seq_one_letter_code
_entity_poly.pdbx_strand_id
1 'polypeptide(L)' 'MNGSGEARSAVDRLTDRELEVFQLIGEGHDMHQIAGELHLSKKTVEAHRANIKEKLGVPSAREVVRYATQWVTQQR' A
#
# COMPACT_ATOMS: atom_id res chain seq x y z
N MET A 1 -6.17 -22.84 2.00
CA MET A 1 -5.46 -21.88 1.12
C MET A 1 -4.95 -20.75 2.02
N ASN A 2 -3.62 -20.61 2.10
CA ASN A 2 -2.90 -19.82 3.11
C ASN A 2 -3.08 -18.31 2.89
N GLY A 3 -3.87 -17.64 3.75
CA GLY A 3 -4.24 -16.22 3.56
C GLY A 3 -3.62 -15.23 4.53
N SER A 4 -2.72 -15.64 5.43
CA SER A 4 -2.31 -14.79 6.57
C SER A 4 -0.81 -14.47 6.64
N GLY A 5 0.05 -15.15 5.89
CA GLY A 5 1.51 -14.92 5.93
C GLY A 5 2.06 -14.04 4.81
N GLU A 6 1.47 -14.10 3.61
CA GLU A 6 2.07 -13.50 2.41
C GLU A 6 1.96 -11.98 2.38
N ALA A 7 0.89 -11.43 2.96
CA ALA A 7 0.71 -9.99 3.04
C ALA A 7 1.88 -9.33 3.74
N ARG A 8 2.25 -9.81 4.94
CA ARG A 8 3.32 -9.23 5.76
C ARG A 8 4.68 -9.26 5.04
N SER A 9 5.00 -10.38 4.38
CA SER A 9 6.24 -10.52 3.59
C SER A 9 6.27 -9.66 2.33
N ALA A 10 5.12 -9.35 1.74
CA ALA A 10 5.05 -8.50 0.56
C ALA A 10 5.23 -7.01 0.93
N VAL A 11 4.68 -6.58 2.08
CA VAL A 11 4.86 -5.20 2.57
C VAL A 11 6.28 -4.97 3.10
N ASP A 12 6.93 -6.00 3.63
CA ASP A 12 8.34 -5.95 4.07
C ASP A 12 9.32 -5.63 2.92
N ARG A 13 8.91 -5.87 1.66
CA ARG A 13 9.70 -5.51 0.46
C ARG A 13 9.52 -4.05 0.02
N LEU A 14 8.55 -3.33 0.59
CA LEU A 14 8.32 -1.92 0.32
C LEU A 14 9.35 -1.08 1.10
N THR A 15 9.79 0.02 0.50
CA THR A 15 10.60 1.01 1.22
C THR A 15 9.73 1.78 2.22
N ASP A 16 10.33 2.46 3.20
CA ASP A 16 9.59 3.24 4.20
C ASP A 16 8.55 4.18 3.58
N ARG A 17 8.90 4.84 2.46
CA ARG A 17 7.99 5.75 1.74
C ARG A 17 6.84 5.03 1.04
N GLU A 18 7.11 3.87 0.48
CA GLU A 18 6.09 3.03 -0.15
C GLU A 18 5.17 2.40 0.90
N LEU A 19 5.73 2.05 2.06
CA LEU A 19 5.02 1.54 3.22
C LEU A 19 4.05 2.58 3.78
N GLU A 20 4.49 3.84 3.95
CA GLU A 20 3.62 4.95 4.37
C GLU A 20 2.41 5.10 3.42
N VAL A 21 2.67 5.15 2.10
CA VAL A 21 1.60 5.22 1.08
C VAL A 21 0.68 4.01 1.20
N PHE A 22 1.23 2.80 1.33
CA PHE A 22 0.47 1.57 1.43
C PHE A 22 -0.38 1.51 2.69
N GLN A 23 0.14 1.95 3.83
CA GLN A 23 -0.58 1.99 5.11
C GLN A 23 -1.79 2.91 5.02
N LEU A 24 -1.61 4.13 4.49
CA LEU A 24 -2.70 5.09 4.31
C LEU A 24 -3.78 4.55 3.34
N ILE A 25 -3.38 3.83 2.28
CA ILE A 25 -4.33 3.13 1.40
C ILE A 25 -5.16 2.11 2.19
N GLY A 26 -4.53 1.38 3.10
CA GLY A 26 -5.17 0.36 3.93
C GLY A 26 -6.16 0.93 4.95
N GLU A 27 -5.88 2.13 5.46
CA GLU A 27 -6.78 2.93 6.29
C GLU A 27 -7.97 3.53 5.50
N GLY A 28 -7.92 3.49 4.16
CA GLY A 28 -8.97 3.99 3.28
C GLY A 28 -8.75 5.43 2.80
N HIS A 29 -7.54 5.96 2.93
CA HIS A 29 -7.20 7.29 2.41
C HIS A 29 -7.16 7.28 0.89
N ASP A 30 -7.72 8.32 0.28
CA ASP A 30 -7.62 8.52 -1.16
C ASP A 30 -6.25 9.10 -1.55
N MET A 31 -5.90 9.00 -2.82
CA MET A 31 -4.64 9.49 -3.39
C MET A 31 -4.41 10.98 -3.08
N HIS A 32 -5.49 11.76 -3.00
CA HIS A 32 -5.45 13.16 -2.57
C HIS A 32 -5.04 13.34 -1.10
N GLN A 33 -5.59 12.51 -0.21
CA GLN A 33 -5.29 12.60 1.21
C GLN A 33 -3.86 12.16 1.46
N ILE A 34 -3.43 11.07 0.82
CA ILE A 34 -2.05 10.56 0.90
C ILE A 34 -1.05 11.60 0.39
N ALA A 35 -1.36 12.25 -0.73
CA ALA A 35 -0.57 13.35 -1.27
C ALA A 35 -0.43 14.49 -0.26
N GLY A 36 -1.52 14.86 0.42
CA GLY A 36 -1.52 15.86 1.49
C GLY A 36 -0.70 15.44 2.70
N GLU A 37 -0.92 14.23 3.22
CA GLU A 37 -0.26 13.70 4.41
C GLU A 37 1.26 13.56 4.22
N LEU A 38 1.68 13.08 3.05
CA LEU A 38 3.09 12.86 2.75
C LEU A 38 3.78 14.09 2.12
N HIS A 39 3.06 15.20 1.95
CA HIS A 39 3.52 16.36 1.18
C HIS A 39 4.04 15.99 -0.23
N LEU A 40 3.39 15.02 -0.87
CA LEU A 40 3.73 14.53 -2.21
C LEU A 40 2.70 15.03 -3.24
N SER A 41 3.11 15.11 -4.50
CA SER A 41 2.15 15.31 -5.59
C SER A 41 1.39 14.03 -5.90
N LYS A 42 0.14 14.14 -6.37
CA LYS A 42 -0.67 12.99 -6.83
C LYS A 42 0.09 12.12 -7.83
N LYS A 43 0.81 12.75 -8.76
CA LYS A 43 1.68 12.07 -9.73
C LYS A 43 2.75 11.20 -9.06
N THR A 44 3.31 11.65 -7.94
CA THR A 44 4.30 10.91 -7.17
C THR A 44 3.64 9.76 -6.41
N VAL A 45 2.46 9.98 -5.81
CA VAL A 45 1.66 8.92 -5.18
C VAL A 45 1.27 7.84 -6.19
N GLU A 46 0.89 8.21 -7.41
CA GLU A 46 0.63 7.28 -8.50
C GLU A 46 1.88 6.48 -8.88
N ALA A 47 3.04 7.12 -8.98
CA ALA A 47 4.31 6.44 -9.24
C ALA A 47 4.68 5.46 -8.12
N HIS A 48 4.52 5.85 -6.84
CA HIS A 48 4.73 4.95 -5.71
C HIS A 48 3.75 3.78 -5.77
N ARG A 49 2.48 4.03 -6.07
CA ARG A 49 1.46 2.99 -6.14
C ARG A 49 1.71 2.01 -7.28
N ALA A 50 2.26 2.46 -8.41
CA ALA A 50 2.72 1.59 -9.49
C ALA A 50 3.88 0.70 -9.04
N ASN A 51 4.91 1.28 -8.41
CA ASN A 51 6.04 0.53 -7.84
C ASN A 51 5.60 -0.48 -6.78
N ILE A 52 4.72 -0.07 -5.86
CA ILE A 52 4.11 -0.94 -4.84
C ILE A 52 3.39 -2.11 -5.52
N LYS A 53 2.62 -1.83 -6.58
CA LYS A 53 1.92 -2.86 -7.35
C LYS A 53 2.88 -3.90 -7.93
N GLU A 54 3.95 -3.43 -8.54
CA GLU A 54 4.99 -4.29 -9.13
C GLU A 54 5.74 -5.09 -8.05
N LYS A 55 6.09 -4.46 -6.92
CA LYS A 55 6.77 -5.12 -5.80
C LYS A 55 5.91 -6.16 -5.07
N LEU A 56 4.61 -5.86 -4.92
CA LEU A 56 3.65 -6.79 -4.34
C LEU A 56 3.28 -7.90 -5.33
N GLY A 57 3.53 -7.69 -6.63
CA GLY A 57 3.16 -8.65 -7.68
C GLY A 57 1.65 -8.77 -7.89
N VAL A 58 0.88 -7.75 -7.51
CA VAL A 58 -0.59 -7.82 -7.56
C VAL A 58 -1.12 -7.22 -8.87
N PRO A 59 -2.03 -7.92 -9.57
CA PRO A 59 -2.53 -7.46 -10.87
C PRO A 59 -3.49 -6.27 -10.73
N SER A 60 -4.11 -6.08 -9.57
CA SER A 60 -5.21 -5.12 -9.39
C SER A 60 -5.00 -4.14 -8.24
N ALA A 61 -5.36 -2.87 -8.48
CA ALA A 61 -5.39 -1.83 -7.45
C ALA A 61 -6.31 -2.21 -6.27
N ARG A 62 -7.39 -2.94 -6.57
CA ARG A 62 -8.33 -3.45 -5.57
C ARG A 62 -7.70 -4.50 -4.66
N GLU A 63 -6.77 -5.30 -5.18
CA GLU A 63 -5.99 -6.22 -4.37
C GLU A 63 -4.98 -5.48 -3.51
N VAL A 64 -4.29 -4.45 -4.03
CA VAL A 64 -3.42 -3.57 -3.21
C VAL A 64 -4.19 -3.04 -1.99
N VAL A 65 -5.38 -2.47 -2.21
CA VAL A 65 -6.22 -1.95 -1.12
C VAL A 65 -6.56 -3.05 -0.12
N ARG A 66 -7.00 -4.21 -0.60
CA ARG A 66 -7.36 -5.34 0.27
C ARG A 66 -6.17 -5.86 1.09
N TYR A 67 -5.00 -5.98 0.46
CA TYR A 67 -3.75 -6.31 1.14
C TYR A 67 -3.37 -5.26 2.18
N ALA A 68 -3.50 -3.98 1.84
CA ALA A 68 -3.22 -2.88 2.74
C ALA A 68 -4.14 -2.89 3.96
N THR A 69 -5.45 -3.04 3.76
CA THR A 69 -6.42 -3.13 4.85
C THR A 69 -6.14 -4.33 5.75
N GLN A 70 -5.80 -5.49 5.18
CA GLN A 70 -5.42 -6.67 5.98
C GLN A 70 -4.15 -6.43 6.79
N TRP A 71 -3.14 -5.77 6.22
CA TRP A 71 -1.89 -5.47 6.90
C TRP A 71 -2.08 -4.48 8.05
N VAL A 72 -2.81 -3.38 7.83
CA VAL A 72 -3.15 -2.39 8.87
C VAL A 72 -3.93 -3.03 10.00
N THR A 73 -4.89 -3.90 9.68
CA THR A 73 -5.68 -4.63 10.69
C THR A 73 -4.82 -5.60 11.51
N GLN A 74 -3.80 -6.19 10.90
CA GLN A 74 -2.92 -7.18 11.55
C GLN A 74 -1.75 -6.56 12.33
N GLN A 75 -1.58 -5.25 12.26
CA GLN A 75 -0.54 -4.51 12.98
C GLN A 75 -1.05 -3.80 14.25
N ARG A 76 -2.33 -3.98 14.57
CA ARG A 76 -2.93 -3.55 15.85
C ARG A 76 -2.70 -4.54 16.97
#